data_AF-A0A379LZF7-F1
#
_entry.id   AF-A0A379LZF7-F1
#
_cell.length_a   1.000
_cell.length_b   1.000
_cell.length_c   1.000
_cell.angle_alpha   90.00
_cell.angle_beta   90.00
_cell.angle_gamma   90.00
#
_symmetry.space_group_name_H-M   'P 1'
#
loop_
_entity.id
_entity.type
_entity.pdbx_description
1 polymer ?
#
loop_
_entity_poly.entity_id
_entity_poly.type
_entity_poly.pdbx_seq_one_letter_code
_entity_poly.pdbx_strand_id
1 'polypeptide(L)'
;MTPVVLRCGDVPLPLALTPVTALSAPALPEKDDFEDVFAHLESVEDPRLVLVGDDAAFAATVTRLMRTERLDLEIAYVPEKRTPATEAYGLRTGSKAATVALQGVAKPLPLIRDDAGIALVGRALLCGDEDEALVGEAYVDDTRLFSGTVPGIRVEPTPAMPGLRAAIDRPRWFGGYKWLTGRAMQLGSPATVVTRDGVANPRALKRSTFYRHDKKWKLVR
;
A
#
# COMPACT_ATOMS: atom_id res chain seq x y z
N MET A 1 -8.32 3.81 -23.62
CA MET A 1 -8.39 3.58 -22.17
C MET A 1 -9.81 3.22 -21.79
N THR A 2 -10.00 2.01 -21.28
CA THR A 2 -11.30 1.47 -20.85
C THR A 2 -11.26 1.23 -19.34
N PRO A 3 -12.02 1.99 -18.52
CA PRO A 3 -12.01 1.82 -17.08
C PRO A 3 -12.79 0.56 -16.68
N VAL A 4 -12.20 -0.23 -15.78
CA VAL A 4 -12.83 -1.36 -15.09
C VAL A 4 -12.83 -1.04 -13.62
N VAL A 5 -14.01 -0.96 -13.00
CA VAL A 5 -14.11 -0.60 -11.58
C VAL A 5 -14.14 -1.88 -10.73
N LEU A 6 -13.25 -1.94 -9.74
CA LEU A 6 -13.33 -2.90 -8.64
C LEU A 6 -13.75 -2.14 -7.38
N ARG A 7 -14.92 -2.47 -6.85
CA ARG A 7 -15.47 -1.90 -5.61
C ARG A 7 -15.30 -2.90 -4.48
N CYS A 8 -14.47 -2.57 -3.49
CA CYS A 8 -14.18 -3.43 -2.35
C CYS A 8 -14.95 -2.98 -1.11
N GLY A 9 -15.84 -3.83 -0.62
CA GLY A 9 -16.72 -3.57 0.52
C GLY A 9 -17.86 -2.60 0.21
N ASP A 10 -18.56 -2.17 1.27
CA ASP A 10 -19.76 -1.33 1.16
C ASP A 10 -19.45 0.18 1.08
N VAL A 11 -18.41 0.54 0.32
CA VAL A 11 -18.01 1.95 0.10
C VAL A 11 -18.87 2.61 -0.98
N PRO A 12 -19.33 3.86 -0.83
CA PRO A 12 -20.17 4.50 -1.84
C PRO A 12 -19.42 4.71 -3.16
N LEU A 13 -20.05 4.38 -4.29
CA LEU A 13 -19.49 4.63 -5.61
C LEU A 13 -19.70 6.10 -6.01
N PRO A 14 -18.64 6.88 -6.30
CA PRO A 14 -18.81 8.25 -6.76
C PRO A 14 -19.60 8.32 -8.08
N LEU A 15 -20.45 9.35 -8.22
CA LEU A 15 -21.33 9.52 -9.39
C LEU A 15 -20.60 9.45 -10.75
N ALA A 16 -19.36 9.93 -10.80
CA ALA A 16 -18.54 9.89 -12.01
C ALA A 16 -18.24 8.46 -12.50
N LEU A 17 -18.29 7.46 -11.61
CA LEU A 17 -18.02 6.06 -11.92
C LEU A 17 -19.30 5.25 -12.15
N THR A 18 -20.49 5.80 -11.88
CA THR A 18 -21.78 5.11 -12.08
C THR A 18 -22.00 4.57 -13.51
N PRO A 19 -21.56 5.25 -14.59
CA PRO A 19 -21.71 4.73 -15.94
C PRO A 19 -20.75 3.58 -16.30
N VAL A 20 -19.78 3.27 -15.43
CA VAL A 20 -18.74 2.28 -15.68
C VAL A 20 -19.12 0.95 -15.04
N THR A 21 -18.88 -0.16 -15.73
CA THR A 21 -19.06 -1.51 -15.17
C THR A 21 -18.23 -1.68 -13.90
N ALA A 22 -18.91 -1.98 -12.80
CA ALA A 22 -18.30 -2.20 -11.49
C ALA A 22 -18.47 -3.65 -11.06
N LEU A 23 -17.33 -4.29 -10.77
CA LEU A 23 -17.25 -5.58 -10.11
C LEU A 23 -17.15 -5.34 -8.60
N SER A 24 -17.84 -6.17 -7.81
CA SER A 24 -17.83 -6.07 -6.35
C SER A 24 -16.95 -7.16 -5.76
N ALA A 25 -16.22 -6.82 -4.70
CA ALA A 25 -15.44 -7.76 -3.91
C ALA A 25 -15.58 -7.42 -2.42
N PRO A 26 -15.19 -8.33 -1.50
CA PRO A 26 -15.09 -8.01 -0.08
C PRO A 26 -14.20 -6.79 0.19
N ALA A 27 -14.32 -6.20 1.40
CA ALA A 27 -13.48 -5.06 1.80
C ALA A 27 -11.99 -5.40 1.73
N LEU A 28 -11.62 -6.64 2.04
CA LEU A 28 -10.29 -7.19 1.79
C LEU A 28 -10.41 -8.32 0.75
N PRO A 29 -10.19 -8.04 -0.55
CA PRO A 29 -10.30 -9.05 -1.58
C PRO A 29 -9.16 -10.06 -1.51
N GLU A 30 -9.51 -11.33 -1.68
CA GLU A 30 -8.58 -12.46 -1.75
C GLU A 30 -8.31 -12.87 -3.20
N LYS A 31 -7.54 -13.94 -3.39
CA LYS A 31 -7.06 -14.39 -4.71
C LYS A 31 -8.18 -14.56 -5.73
N ASP A 32 -9.29 -15.16 -5.31
CA ASP A 32 -10.35 -15.62 -6.19
C ASP A 32 -11.31 -14.47 -6.56
N ASP A 33 -11.37 -13.41 -5.75
CA ASP A 33 -12.13 -12.18 -6.05
C ASP A 33 -11.59 -11.42 -7.29
N PHE A 34 -10.37 -11.74 -7.75
CA PHE A 34 -9.76 -11.11 -8.93
C PHE A 34 -9.96 -11.90 -10.22
N GLU A 35 -10.54 -13.10 -10.19
CA GLU A 35 -10.69 -13.93 -11.39
C GLU A 35 -11.60 -13.25 -12.43
N ASP A 36 -12.77 -12.79 -12.02
CA ASP A 36 -13.70 -12.03 -12.88
C ASP A 36 -13.13 -10.68 -13.30
N VAL A 37 -12.37 -10.01 -12.41
CA VAL A 37 -11.71 -8.74 -12.71
C VAL A 37 -10.69 -8.90 -13.83
N PHE A 38 -9.85 -9.93 -13.77
CA PHE A 38 -8.85 -10.19 -14.79
C PHE A 38 -9.47 -10.63 -16.10
N ALA A 39 -10.49 -11.50 -16.07
CA ALA A 39 -11.24 -11.87 -17.26
C ALA A 39 -11.83 -10.63 -17.96
N HIS A 40 -12.39 -9.69 -17.19
CA HIS A 40 -12.94 -8.46 -17.76
C HIS A 40 -11.86 -7.51 -18.31
N LEU A 41 -10.76 -7.32 -17.58
CA LEU A 41 -9.62 -6.50 -18.04
C LEU A 41 -9.03 -7.06 -19.35
N GLU A 42 -8.95 -8.38 -19.50
CA GLU A 42 -8.46 -9.05 -20.71
C GLU A 42 -9.45 -8.98 -21.88
N SER A 43 -10.73 -8.73 -21.60
CA SER A 43 -11.78 -8.63 -22.62
C SER A 43 -11.90 -7.25 -23.29
N VAL A 44 -11.19 -6.23 -22.77
CA VAL A 44 -11.28 -4.85 -23.25
C VAL A 44 -9.92 -4.32 -23.72
N GLU A 45 -9.94 -3.38 -24.66
CA GLU A 45 -8.72 -2.73 -25.13
C GLU A 45 -8.27 -1.62 -24.17
N ASP A 46 -6.95 -1.53 -23.94
CA ASP A 46 -6.29 -0.52 -23.11
C ASP A 46 -6.96 -0.37 -21.72
N PRO A 47 -7.03 -1.44 -20.91
CA PRO A 47 -7.73 -1.44 -19.64
C PRO A 47 -7.04 -0.57 -18.58
N ARG A 48 -7.86 0.07 -17.73
CA ARG A 48 -7.43 0.72 -16.48
C ARG A 48 -8.25 0.20 -15.33
N LEU A 49 -7.59 -0.33 -14.30
CA LEU A 49 -8.26 -0.78 -13.09
C LEU A 49 -8.49 0.40 -12.14
N VAL A 50 -9.75 0.72 -11.87
CA VAL A 50 -10.15 1.74 -10.90
C VAL A 50 -10.60 1.04 -9.62
N LEU A 51 -9.79 1.13 -8.57
CA LEU A 51 -10.11 0.58 -7.26
C LEU A 51 -10.86 1.61 -6.41
N VAL A 52 -12.05 1.24 -5.94
CA VAL A 52 -12.84 1.99 -4.96
C VAL A 52 -12.83 1.20 -3.66
N GLY A 53 -12.17 1.71 -2.63
CA GLY A 53 -11.95 0.97 -1.37
C GLY A 53 -10.97 1.68 -0.43
N ASP A 54 -10.52 0.97 0.61
CA ASP A 54 -9.52 1.46 1.57
C ASP A 54 -8.09 1.02 1.22
N ASP A 55 -7.12 1.33 2.09
CA ASP A 55 -5.71 1.02 1.85
C ASP A 55 -5.46 -0.50 1.86
N ALA A 56 -6.27 -1.27 2.60
CA ALA A 56 -6.16 -2.72 2.67
C ALA A 56 -6.57 -3.38 1.35
N ALA A 57 -7.71 -2.96 0.78
CA ALA A 57 -8.13 -3.35 -0.57
C ALA A 57 -7.08 -2.98 -1.62
N PHE A 58 -6.46 -1.82 -1.46
CA PHE A 58 -5.43 -1.33 -2.38
C PHE A 58 -4.14 -2.13 -2.31
N ALA A 59 -3.66 -2.42 -1.10
CA ALA A 59 -2.53 -3.30 -0.88
C ALA A 59 -2.79 -4.70 -1.45
N ALA A 60 -3.98 -5.26 -1.23
CA ALA A 60 -4.36 -6.58 -1.75
C ALA A 60 -4.38 -6.61 -3.29
N THR A 61 -4.96 -5.59 -3.91
CA THR A 61 -5.01 -5.43 -5.38
C THR A 61 -3.60 -5.35 -5.97
N VAL A 62 -2.75 -4.46 -5.45
CA VAL A 62 -1.37 -4.32 -5.93
C VAL A 62 -0.56 -5.60 -5.68
N THR A 63 -0.78 -6.26 -4.54
CA THR A 63 -0.17 -7.57 -4.24
C THR A 63 -0.56 -8.61 -5.29
N ARG A 64 -1.84 -8.68 -5.67
CA ARG A 64 -2.31 -9.62 -6.69
C ARG A 64 -1.70 -9.31 -8.05
N LEU A 65 -1.68 -8.05 -8.47
CA LEU A 65 -1.06 -7.65 -9.73
C LEU A 65 0.44 -7.94 -9.76
N MET A 66 1.15 -7.69 -8.67
CA MET A 66 2.57 -8.07 -8.52
C MET A 66 2.77 -9.58 -8.67
N ARG A 67 2.02 -10.39 -7.93
CA ARG A 67 2.15 -11.86 -7.92
C ARG A 67 1.75 -12.52 -9.24
N THR A 68 1.01 -11.80 -10.08
CA THR A 68 0.53 -12.27 -11.37
C THR A 68 1.17 -11.54 -12.55
N GLU A 69 2.26 -10.80 -12.29
CA GLU A 69 3.09 -10.09 -13.26
C GLU A 69 2.38 -9.02 -14.10
N ARG A 70 1.31 -8.41 -13.56
CA ARG A 70 0.47 -7.39 -14.22
C ARG A 70 0.73 -5.96 -13.73
N LEU A 71 1.96 -5.63 -13.34
CA LEU A 71 2.31 -4.29 -12.81
C LEU A 71 2.36 -3.18 -13.87
N ASP A 72 2.31 -3.56 -15.14
CA ASP A 72 2.18 -2.68 -16.29
C ASP A 72 0.75 -2.17 -16.49
N LEU A 73 -0.25 -2.79 -15.86
CA LEU A 73 -1.63 -2.33 -15.81
C LEU A 73 -1.72 -0.98 -15.09
N GLU A 74 -2.48 -0.03 -15.66
CA GLU A 74 -2.75 1.23 -14.99
C GLU A 74 -3.76 1.03 -13.86
N ILE A 75 -3.40 1.51 -12.67
CA ILE A 75 -4.25 1.43 -11.48
C ILE A 75 -4.59 2.84 -11.03
N ALA A 76 -5.86 3.12 -10.80
CA ALA A 76 -6.33 4.31 -10.12
C ALA A 76 -6.93 3.94 -8.77
N TYR A 77 -6.69 4.78 -7.76
CA TYR A 77 -7.21 4.57 -6.41
C TYR A 77 -8.21 5.66 -6.04
N VAL A 78 -9.41 5.26 -5.60
CA VAL A 78 -10.54 6.13 -5.29
C VAL A 78 -11.01 5.85 -3.86
N PRO A 79 -10.32 6.40 -2.84
CA PRO A 79 -10.77 6.33 -1.46
C PRO A 79 -11.81 7.40 -1.16
N GLU A 80 -12.73 7.09 -0.25
CA GLU A 80 -13.73 8.06 0.22
C GLU A 80 -13.07 9.22 1.00
N LYS A 81 -12.12 8.90 1.86
CA LYS A 81 -11.46 9.82 2.79
C LYS A 81 -9.94 9.76 2.65
N ARG A 82 -9.24 10.70 3.31
CA ARG A 82 -7.78 10.71 3.35
C ARG A 82 -7.27 9.49 4.12
N THR A 83 -6.33 8.78 3.53
CA THR A 83 -5.66 7.60 4.09
C THR A 83 -4.14 7.73 4.01
N PRO A 84 -3.36 6.92 4.74
CA PRO A 84 -1.92 6.86 4.56
C PRO A 84 -1.47 6.69 3.09
N ALA A 85 -2.14 5.87 2.27
CA ALA A 85 -1.78 5.75 0.85
C ALA A 85 -2.03 7.06 0.09
N THR A 86 -3.13 7.77 0.37
CA THR A 86 -3.35 9.10 -0.25
C THR A 86 -2.27 10.11 0.15
N GLU A 87 -1.76 10.03 1.38
CA GLU A 87 -0.68 10.89 1.86
C GLU A 87 0.64 10.56 1.18
N ALA A 88 0.97 9.27 1.05
CA ALA A 88 2.20 8.80 0.42
C ALA A 88 2.32 9.27 -1.04
N TYR A 89 1.22 9.23 -1.80
CA TYR A 89 1.24 9.53 -3.23
C TYR A 89 0.63 10.89 -3.62
N GLY A 90 0.09 11.64 -2.66
CA GLY A 90 -0.56 12.94 -2.91
C GLY A 90 -1.89 12.81 -3.66
N LEU A 91 -2.64 11.73 -3.41
CA LEU A 91 -3.87 11.41 -4.12
C LEU A 91 -5.05 12.24 -3.61
N ARG A 92 -6.04 12.43 -4.48
CA ARG A 92 -7.33 13.01 -4.13
C ARG A 92 -8.21 11.96 -3.45
N THR A 93 -9.39 12.38 -2.99
CA THR A 93 -10.41 11.52 -2.37
C THR A 93 -11.79 11.80 -2.98
N GLY A 94 -12.72 10.87 -2.80
CA GLY A 94 -14.12 10.97 -3.25
C GLY A 94 -14.25 11.29 -4.74
N SER A 95 -15.18 12.19 -5.09
CA SER A 95 -15.45 12.56 -6.48
C SER A 95 -14.22 13.11 -7.22
N LYS A 96 -13.31 13.82 -6.54
CA LYS A 96 -12.07 14.31 -7.16
C LYS A 96 -11.13 13.17 -7.53
N ALA A 97 -11.05 12.13 -6.69
CA ALA A 97 -10.30 10.93 -7.02
C ALA A 97 -10.91 10.17 -8.20
N ALA A 98 -12.25 10.09 -8.26
CA ALA A 98 -12.93 9.49 -9.41
C ALA A 98 -12.65 10.23 -10.73
N THR A 99 -12.64 11.57 -10.73
CA THR A 99 -12.24 12.35 -11.90
C THR A 99 -10.80 12.04 -12.33
N VAL A 100 -9.86 12.01 -11.37
CA VAL A 100 -8.46 11.65 -11.64
C VAL A 100 -8.35 10.20 -12.14
N ALA A 101 -9.15 9.28 -11.62
CA ALA A 101 -9.14 7.88 -12.07
C ALA A 101 -9.50 7.75 -13.56
N LEU A 102 -10.45 8.56 -14.04
CA LEU A 102 -10.90 8.54 -15.43
C LEU A 102 -10.00 9.34 -16.37
N GLN A 103 -9.43 10.45 -15.92
CA GLN A 103 -8.77 11.43 -16.80
C GLN A 103 -7.27 11.59 -16.55
N GLY A 104 -6.78 11.10 -15.41
CA GLY A 104 -5.39 11.20 -15.01
C GLY A 104 -4.47 10.32 -15.86
N VAL A 105 -3.17 10.53 -15.67
CA VAL A 105 -2.11 9.81 -16.39
C VAL A 105 -1.40 8.89 -15.42
N ALA A 106 -1.23 7.62 -15.79
CA ALA A 106 -0.48 6.70 -14.96
C ALA A 106 1.02 7.05 -14.96
N LYS A 107 1.63 7.01 -13.78
CA LYS A 107 3.07 7.25 -13.59
C LYS A 107 3.73 5.98 -13.04
N PRO A 108 4.88 5.58 -13.59
CA PRO A 108 5.63 4.45 -13.04
C PRO A 108 6.30 4.85 -11.73
N LEU A 109 5.92 4.20 -10.63
CA LEU A 109 6.39 4.49 -9.28
C LEU A 109 7.16 3.31 -8.68
N PRO A 110 8.07 3.54 -7.71
CA PRO A 110 8.62 2.47 -6.89
C PRO A 110 7.50 1.69 -6.22
N LEU A 111 7.58 0.36 -6.25
CA LEU A 111 6.71 -0.52 -5.47
C LEU A 111 7.48 -1.00 -4.25
N ILE A 112 6.90 -0.87 -3.05
CA ILE A 112 7.44 -1.47 -1.83
C ILE A 112 6.67 -2.73 -1.52
N ARG A 113 7.39 -3.78 -1.13
CA ARG A 113 6.81 -5.02 -0.61
C ARG A 113 7.59 -5.51 0.59
N ASP A 114 7.01 -6.45 1.32
CA ASP A 114 7.73 -7.15 2.37
C ASP A 114 8.30 -8.52 1.92
N ASP A 115 8.93 -9.21 2.87
CA ASP A 115 9.47 -10.56 2.70
C ASP A 115 8.39 -11.65 2.53
N ALA A 116 7.15 -11.41 2.99
CA ALA A 116 5.98 -12.23 2.66
C ALA A 116 5.42 -11.97 1.25
N GLY A 117 6.00 -11.02 0.52
CA GLY A 117 5.56 -10.65 -0.82
C GLY A 117 4.18 -10.00 -0.83
N ILE A 118 3.89 -9.19 0.19
CA ILE A 118 2.72 -8.32 0.31
C ILE A 118 3.17 -6.90 -0.03
N ALA A 119 2.45 -6.23 -0.93
CA ALA A 119 2.71 -4.84 -1.29
C ALA A 119 2.36 -3.89 -0.13
N LEU A 120 3.13 -2.82 0.00
CA LEU A 120 2.87 -1.73 0.94
C LEU A 120 2.52 -0.46 0.16
N VAL A 121 1.30 0.06 0.34
CA VAL A 121 0.81 1.23 -0.40
C VAL A 121 0.73 2.49 0.48
N GLY A 122 0.49 2.37 1.77
CA GLY A 122 0.34 3.50 2.68
C GLY A 122 1.38 3.48 3.79
N ARG A 123 1.33 2.48 4.67
CA ARG A 123 2.27 2.36 5.79
C ARG A 123 2.27 0.98 6.43
N ALA A 124 3.43 0.60 6.97
CA ALA A 124 3.52 -0.46 7.97
C ALA A 124 3.87 0.12 9.33
N LEU A 125 3.23 -0.43 10.37
CA LEU A 125 3.56 -0.19 11.77
C LEU A 125 4.11 -1.48 12.35
N LEU A 126 5.24 -1.38 13.05
CA LEU A 126 5.86 -2.50 13.75
C LEU A 126 6.03 -2.09 15.21
N CYS A 127 5.35 -2.81 16.09
CA CYS A 127 5.38 -2.60 17.54
C CYS A 127 5.84 -3.87 18.27
N GLY A 128 6.04 -3.77 19.59
CA GLY A 128 6.19 -4.94 20.43
C GLY A 128 4.90 -5.77 20.46
N ASP A 129 5.02 -6.96 21.03
CA ASP A 129 3.87 -7.84 21.26
C ASP A 129 3.13 -7.40 22.54
N GLU A 130 1.84 -7.72 22.66
CA GLU A 130 1.04 -7.47 23.88
C GLU A 130 1.14 -6.02 24.46
N ASP A 131 1.10 -5.01 23.58
CA ASP A 131 1.25 -3.57 23.92
C ASP A 131 2.62 -3.18 24.54
N GLU A 132 3.61 -4.05 24.45
CA GLU A 132 4.98 -3.77 24.87
C GLU A 132 5.76 -2.90 23.88
N ALA A 133 6.87 -2.34 24.36
CA ALA A 133 7.82 -1.65 23.50
C ALA A 133 8.53 -2.61 22.55
N LEU A 134 8.80 -2.16 21.33
CA LEU A 134 9.59 -2.90 20.36
C LEU A 134 11.05 -3.01 20.81
N VAL A 135 11.53 -4.23 21.03
CA VAL A 135 12.93 -4.54 21.33
C VAL A 135 13.60 -5.11 20.08
N GLY A 136 14.79 -4.64 19.72
CA GLY A 136 15.54 -5.21 18.61
C GLY A 136 16.52 -4.25 17.98
N GLU A 137 16.79 -4.46 16.70
CA GLU A 137 17.60 -3.58 15.88
C GLU A 137 17.00 -3.45 14.48
N ALA A 138 16.97 -2.23 13.97
CA ALA A 138 16.52 -1.97 12.61
C ALA A 138 17.49 -1.09 11.84
N TYR A 139 17.57 -1.36 10.54
CA TYR A 139 18.40 -0.64 9.58
C TYR A 139 17.55 -0.19 8.39
N VAL A 140 17.92 0.95 7.82
CA VAL A 140 17.49 1.39 6.49
C VAL A 140 18.72 1.40 5.61
N ASP A 141 18.77 0.51 4.62
CA ASP A 141 19.99 0.12 3.90
C ASP A 141 21.15 -0.18 4.90
N ASP A 142 22.20 0.64 4.92
CA ASP A 142 23.36 0.52 5.81
C ASP A 142 23.27 1.41 7.06
N THR A 143 22.24 2.26 7.15
CA THR A 143 22.08 3.22 8.23
C THR A 143 21.19 2.66 9.33
N ARG A 144 21.74 2.55 10.55
CA ARG A 144 20.99 2.06 11.71
C ARG A 144 19.88 3.03 12.11
N LEU A 145 18.64 2.56 12.13
CA LEU A 145 17.47 3.30 12.61
C LEU A 145 17.41 3.31 14.15
N PHE A 146 17.56 2.15 14.77
CA PHE A 146 17.67 1.99 16.23
C PHE A 146 18.31 0.65 16.60
N SER A 147 18.80 0.56 17.84
CA SER A 147 19.15 -0.69 18.53
C SER A 147 18.73 -0.56 19.99
N GLY A 148 18.16 -1.61 20.58
CA GLY A 148 17.59 -1.61 21.92
C GLY A 148 16.06 -1.52 21.90
N THR A 149 15.49 -0.66 22.75
CA THR A 149 14.03 -0.59 22.96
C THR A 149 13.46 0.73 22.47
N VAL A 150 12.39 0.68 21.67
CA VAL A 150 11.66 1.85 21.16
C VAL A 150 10.13 1.60 21.21
N PRO A 151 9.27 2.63 21.19
CA PRO A 151 7.82 2.42 21.18
C PRO A 151 7.31 1.64 19.95
N GLY A 152 8.01 1.77 18.83
CA GLY A 152 7.69 1.12 17.57
C GLY A 152 8.43 1.79 16.42
N ILE A 153 8.29 1.23 15.23
CA ILE A 153 8.76 1.85 13.99
C ILE A 153 7.63 1.90 12.96
N ARG A 154 7.79 2.84 12.04
CA ARG A 154 6.90 3.07 10.92
C ARG A 154 7.70 3.01 9.63
N VAL A 155 7.13 2.37 8.63
CA VAL A 155 7.65 2.31 7.26
C VAL A 155 6.61 2.87 6.32
N GLU A 156 7.02 3.72 5.39
CA GLU A 156 6.14 4.29 4.37
C GLU A 156 6.80 4.19 2.99
N PRO A 157 6.05 3.85 1.93
CA PRO A 157 6.52 3.98 0.57
C PRO A 157 6.62 5.47 0.20
N THR A 158 7.52 5.77 -0.74
CA THR A 158 7.68 7.11 -1.30
C THR A 158 7.60 7.05 -2.83
N PRO A 159 6.93 8.02 -3.50
CA PRO A 159 6.88 8.07 -4.96
C PRO A 159 8.26 8.33 -5.58
N ALA A 160 9.14 8.99 -4.84
CA ALA A 160 10.52 9.25 -5.23
C ALA A 160 11.42 8.05 -4.88
N MET A 161 12.47 7.85 -5.68
CA MET A 161 13.57 6.97 -5.32
C MET A 161 14.25 7.48 -4.04
N PRO A 162 14.71 6.60 -3.13
CA PRO A 162 14.88 5.14 -3.27
C PRO A 162 13.61 4.31 -3.03
N GLY A 163 12.47 4.93 -2.73
CA GLY A 163 11.15 4.30 -2.71
C GLY A 163 10.57 4.02 -1.31
N LEU A 164 11.39 4.08 -0.26
CA LEU A 164 10.98 3.78 1.11
C LEU A 164 11.56 4.80 2.09
N ARG A 165 10.79 5.11 3.13
CA ARG A 165 11.27 5.79 4.33
C ARG A 165 10.84 5.06 5.60
N ALA A 166 11.65 5.12 6.64
CA ALA A 166 11.30 4.59 7.95
C ALA A 166 11.72 5.52 9.09
N ALA A 167 10.99 5.48 10.20
CA ALA A 167 11.25 6.27 11.39
C ALA A 167 10.79 5.53 12.65
N ILE A 168 11.30 5.93 13.81
CA ILE A 168 10.75 5.50 15.10
C ILE A 168 9.36 6.15 15.26
N ASP A 169 8.34 5.35 15.57
CA ASP A 169 6.95 5.79 15.68
C ASP A 169 6.72 6.41 17.07
N ARG A 170 6.96 7.72 17.20
CA ARG A 170 6.78 8.48 18.46
C ARG A 170 5.61 9.46 18.37
N PRO A 171 5.00 9.85 19.52
CA PRO A 171 3.95 10.86 19.55
C PRO A 171 4.37 12.21 18.95
N ARG A 172 3.48 12.81 18.14
CA ARG A 172 3.76 13.98 17.28
C ARG A 172 4.07 15.30 17.99
N TRP A 173 3.98 15.40 19.32
CA TRP A 173 4.26 16.67 20.02
C TRP A 173 5.76 17.04 20.09
N PHE A 174 6.67 16.13 19.71
CA PHE A 174 8.13 16.33 19.73
C PHE A 174 8.77 16.50 18.33
N GLY A 175 8.25 17.40 17.49
CA GLY A 175 9.01 17.86 16.31
C GLY A 175 9.01 16.93 15.08
N GLY A 176 8.00 16.06 14.95
CA GLY A 176 7.83 15.19 13.78
C GLY A 176 8.74 13.96 13.73
N TYR A 177 8.70 13.22 12.63
CA TYR A 177 9.50 12.01 12.45
C TYR A 177 10.89 12.34 11.90
N LYS A 178 11.93 11.78 12.50
CA LYS A 178 13.27 11.73 11.91
C LYS A 178 13.34 10.56 10.93
N TRP A 179 13.03 10.83 9.67
CA TRP A 179 13.01 9.83 8.61
C TRP A 179 14.41 9.44 8.16
N LEU A 180 14.62 8.13 7.98
CA LEU A 180 15.66 7.59 7.11
C LEU A 180 15.02 7.13 5.81
N THR A 181 15.67 7.39 4.69
CA THR A 181 15.20 7.00 3.35
C THR A 181 16.16 5.96 2.77
N GLY A 182 15.62 4.90 2.15
CA GLY A 182 16.44 3.82 1.61
C GLY A 182 15.67 2.93 0.65
N ARG A 183 16.34 1.87 0.17
CA ARG A 183 15.73 0.85 -0.69
C ARG A 183 15.07 -0.24 0.13
N ALA A 184 15.58 -0.50 1.33
CA ALA A 184 15.05 -1.50 2.23
C ALA A 184 15.12 -1.04 3.69
N MET A 185 14.16 -1.49 4.49
CA MET A 185 14.19 -1.47 5.94
C MET A 185 14.18 -2.92 6.43
N GLN A 186 15.12 -3.26 7.32
CA GLN A 186 15.24 -4.58 7.92
C GLN A 186 15.12 -4.45 9.44
N LEU A 187 14.25 -5.26 10.04
CA LEU A 187 14.10 -5.39 11.49
C LEU A 187 14.45 -6.81 11.93
N GLY A 188 15.27 -6.92 12.97
CA GLY A 188 15.41 -8.10 13.80
C GLY A 188 14.89 -7.83 15.21
N SER A 189 14.00 -8.67 15.71
CA SER A 189 13.37 -8.55 17.03
C SER A 189 13.12 -9.94 17.64
N PRO A 190 13.11 -10.10 18.97
CA PRO A 190 12.58 -11.31 19.61
C PRO A 190 11.11 -11.58 19.23
N ALA A 191 10.30 -10.52 19.16
CA ALA A 191 8.90 -10.54 18.74
C ALA A 191 8.47 -9.15 18.25
N THR A 192 7.76 -9.08 17.12
CA THR A 192 7.14 -7.85 16.64
C THR A 192 5.80 -8.12 15.99
N VAL A 193 4.81 -7.30 16.31
CA VAL A 193 3.52 -7.29 15.61
C VAL A 193 3.62 -6.31 14.45
N VAL A 194 3.28 -6.78 13.25
CA VAL A 194 3.36 -6.01 12.01
C VAL A 194 1.96 -5.74 11.48
N THR A 195 1.61 -4.48 11.30
CA THR A 195 0.33 -4.07 10.69
C THR A 195 0.61 -3.32 9.39
N ARG A 196 0.13 -3.85 8.26
CA ARG A 196 0.37 -3.32 6.91
C ARG A 196 -0.92 -2.74 6.38
N ASP A 197 -0.95 -1.45 6.09
CA ASP A 197 -2.10 -0.80 5.46
C ASP A 197 -3.44 -1.07 6.20
N GLY A 198 -3.36 -1.21 7.53
CA GLY A 198 -4.50 -1.52 8.40
C GLY A 198 -4.71 -3.01 8.71
N VAL A 199 -4.03 -3.92 8.01
CA VAL A 199 -4.14 -5.37 8.19
C VAL A 199 -3.04 -5.89 9.09
N ALA A 200 -3.42 -6.40 10.27
CA ALA A 200 -2.49 -7.01 11.22
C ALA A 200 -1.99 -8.36 10.71
N ASN A 201 -0.69 -8.63 10.90
CA ASN A 201 -0.13 -9.95 10.69
C ASN A 201 -0.73 -10.92 11.74
N PRO A 202 -1.15 -12.14 11.35
CA PRO A 202 -1.82 -13.04 12.29
C PRO A 202 -0.98 -13.48 13.50
N ARG A 203 0.35 -13.36 13.41
CA ARG A 203 1.31 -13.78 14.44
C ARG A 203 2.44 -12.78 14.56
N ALA A 204 3.04 -12.68 15.74
CA ALA A 204 4.28 -11.95 15.92
C ALA A 204 5.42 -12.58 15.06
N LEU A 205 6.30 -11.74 14.55
CA LEU A 205 7.43 -12.12 13.72
C LEU A 205 8.75 -11.84 14.47
N LYS A 206 9.80 -12.60 14.16
CA LYS A 206 11.17 -12.31 14.64
C LYS A 206 11.95 -11.38 13.71
N ARG A 207 11.53 -11.34 12.46
CA ARG A 207 12.16 -10.57 11.39
C ARG A 207 11.07 -10.03 10.50
N SER A 208 11.27 -8.82 10.01
CA SER A 208 10.44 -8.24 8.97
C SER A 208 11.30 -7.34 8.12
N THR A 209 11.19 -7.51 6.80
CA THR A 209 11.93 -6.69 5.84
C THR A 209 10.95 -6.07 4.86
N PHE A 210 11.04 -4.75 4.67
CA PHE A 210 10.33 -4.03 3.61
C PHE A 210 11.35 -3.53 2.61
N TYR A 211 11.10 -3.69 1.32
CA TYR A 211 12.06 -3.31 0.30
C TYR A 211 11.39 -2.96 -1.02
N ARG A 212 12.11 -2.17 -1.82
CA ARG A 212 11.72 -1.81 -3.17
C ARG A 212 11.79 -3.04 -4.08
N HIS A 213 10.65 -3.38 -4.66
CA HIS A 213 10.53 -4.36 -5.72
C HIS A 213 11.28 -3.88 -6.98
N ASP A 214 11.76 -4.83 -7.78
CA ASP A 214 12.52 -4.57 -9.00
C ASP A 214 11.66 -3.92 -10.09
N LYS A 215 10.41 -4.40 -10.24
CA LYS A 215 9.43 -3.80 -11.15
C LYS A 215 8.72 -2.61 -10.50
N LYS A 216 8.50 -1.57 -11.30
CA LYS A 216 7.63 -0.44 -10.95
C LYS A 216 6.18 -0.80 -11.25
N TRP A 217 5.26 -0.11 -10.58
CA TRP A 217 3.82 -0.18 -10.83
C TRP A 217 3.32 1.14 -11.41
N LYS A 218 2.20 1.13 -12.13
CA LYS A 218 1.64 2.33 -12.77
C LYS A 218 0.43 2.86 -12.00
N LEU A 219 0.64 3.95 -11.25
CA LEU A 219 -0.42 4.62 -10.49
C LEU A 219 -0.91 5.89 -11.20
N VAL A 220 -2.22 6.01 -11.36
CA VAL A 220 -2.89 7.21 -11.89
C VAL A 220 -2.99 8.29 -10.80
N ARG A 221 -2.55 9.50 -11.12
CA ARG A 221 -2.56 10.65 -10.21
C ARG A 221 -2.64 11.99 -10.95
#